data_AF-I1NVW4-F1
#
_entry.id   AF-I1NVW4-F1
#
_cell.length_a   1.000
_cell.length_b   1.000
_cell.length_c   1.000
_cell.angle_alpha   90.00
_cell.angle_beta   90.00
_cell.angle_gamma   90.00
#
_symmetry.space_group_name_H-M   'P 1'
#
loop_
_entity.id
_entity.type
_entity.pdbx_description
1 polymer ?
#
loop_
_entity_poly.entity_id
_entity_poly.type
_entity_poly.pdbx_seq_one_letter_code
_entity_poly.pdbx_strand_id
1 'polypeptide(L)'
;MDTVLATGAGRRGAASVAAEHLPYIEHWDAMWDELKRWRRTGEWGGGPFAGELRERAKIGSAKEALAVIGWTFRHILLRRDGSMPERRTEDVPSYGTF
;
A
#
# COMPACT_ATOMS: atom_id res chain seq x y z
N MET A 1 13.85 10.50 -18.61
CA MET A 1 14.82 9.51 -18.10
C MET A 1 14.08 8.19 -18.05
N ASP A 2 14.41 7.28 -18.96
CA ASP A 2 13.73 5.98 -19.09
C ASP A 2 14.59 4.91 -18.41
N THR A 3 14.08 4.34 -17.32
CA THR A 3 14.76 3.24 -16.63
C THR A 3 14.51 1.94 -17.39
N VAL A 4 15.46 1.55 -18.24
CA VAL A 4 15.44 0.27 -18.95
C VAL A 4 15.98 -0.82 -18.03
N LEU A 5 15.12 -1.70 -17.52
CA LEU A 5 15.54 -2.95 -16.89
C LEU A 5 15.90 -3.93 -18.00
N ALA A 6 17.21 -4.04 -18.29
CA ALA A 6 17.72 -4.90 -19.34
C ALA A 6 17.33 -6.37 -19.08
N THR A 7 16.65 -6.99 -20.03
CA THR A 7 16.52 -8.45 -20.09
C THR A 7 17.00 -8.95 -21.45
N GLY A 8 17.81 -10.01 -21.38
CA GLY A 8 18.64 -10.53 -22.45
C GLY A 8 17.91 -10.97 -23.72
N ALA A 9 18.72 -11.11 -24.76
CA ALA A 9 18.38 -11.32 -26.15
C ALA A 9 17.33 -12.42 -26.41
N GLY A 10 16.34 -12.09 -27.25
CA GLY A 10 15.47 -13.06 -27.94
C GLY A 10 14.02 -12.61 -28.05
N ARG A 11 13.66 -11.90 -29.14
CA ARG A 11 12.30 -11.61 -29.64
C ARG A 11 11.16 -11.54 -28.61
N ARG A 12 11.38 -10.84 -27.49
CA ARG A 12 10.33 -10.29 -26.64
C ARG A 12 10.62 -8.81 -26.57
N GLY A 13 9.66 -7.99 -26.98
CA GLY A 13 9.79 -6.54 -26.88
C GLY A 13 10.27 -6.19 -25.47
N ALA A 14 11.23 -5.28 -25.36
CA ALA A 14 11.71 -4.82 -24.06
C ALA A 14 10.50 -4.36 -23.24
N ALA A 15 10.22 -5.04 -22.14
CA ALA A 15 9.18 -4.62 -21.22
C ALA A 15 9.68 -3.34 -20.54
N SER A 16 9.08 -2.20 -20.87
CA SER A 16 9.30 -0.95 -20.15
C SER A 16 8.15 -0.71 -19.19
N VAL A 17 8.49 -0.14 -18.03
CA VAL A 17 7.48 0.35 -17.09
C VAL A 17 7.05 1.73 -17.57
N ALA A 18 5.76 1.95 -17.73
CA ALA A 18 5.24 3.28 -18.04
C ALA A 18 5.63 4.26 -16.93
N ALA A 19 6.04 5.48 -17.27
CA ALA A 19 6.55 6.46 -16.31
C ALA A 19 5.56 6.73 -15.16
N GLU A 20 4.26 6.65 -15.43
CA GLU A 20 3.18 6.77 -14.45
C GLU A 20 3.19 5.69 -13.35
N HIS A 21 3.86 4.56 -13.57
CA HIS A 21 3.99 3.49 -12.58
C HIS A 21 5.31 3.55 -11.80
N LEU A 22 6.28 4.38 -12.22
CA LEU A 22 7.54 4.54 -11.48
C LEU A 22 7.32 4.98 -10.02
N PRO A 23 6.41 5.92 -9.70
CA PRO A 23 6.17 6.30 -8.31
C PRO A 23 5.72 5.14 -7.41
N TYR A 24 5.03 4.13 -7.96
CA TYR A 24 4.62 2.95 -7.21
C TYR A 24 5.81 2.06 -6.84
N ILE A 25 6.78 1.95 -7.74
CA ILE A 25 8.00 1.18 -7.51
C ILE A 25 8.89 1.92 -6.52
N GLU A 26 9.06 3.23 -6.70
CA GLU A 26 9.90 4.08 -5.85
C GLU A 26 9.40 4.14 -4.40
N HIS A 27 8.08 4.17 -4.19
CA HIS A 27 7.48 4.30 -2.86
C HIS A 27 6.92 2.96 -2.32
N TRP A 28 7.41 1.84 -2.84
CA TRP A 28 6.96 0.51 -2.45
C TRP A 28 7.03 0.27 -0.93
N ASP A 29 8.17 0.59 -0.32
CA ASP A 29 8.39 0.38 1.12
C ASP A 29 7.50 1.30 1.98
N ALA A 30 7.31 2.54 1.55
CA ALA A 30 6.40 3.49 2.19
C ALA A 30 4.95 2.98 2.16
N MET A 31 4.48 2.46 1.02
CA MET A 31 3.15 1.83 0.93
C MET A 31 3.06 0.62 1.87
N TRP A 32 4.10 -0.20 1.94
CA TRP A 32 4.13 -1.38 2.79
C TRP A 32 4.02 -1.02 4.28
N ASP A 33 4.77 -0.02 4.73
CA ASP A 33 4.73 0.44 6.12
C ASP A 33 3.37 1.03 6.50
N GLU A 34 2.77 1.84 5.63
CA GLU A 34 1.42 2.38 5.86
C GLU A 34 0.36 1.28 5.86
N LEU A 35 0.46 0.26 5.00
CA LEU A 35 -0.46 -0.87 5.01
C LEU A 35 -0.34 -1.72 6.28
N LYS A 36 0.87 -1.99 6.77
CA LYS A 36 1.07 -2.69 8.05
C LYS A 36 0.49 -1.87 9.21
N ARG A 37 0.72 -0.55 9.21
CA ARG A 37 0.18 0.37 10.22
C ARG A 37 -1.34 0.38 10.18
N TRP A 38 -1.91 0.60 9.00
CA TRP A 38 -3.35 0.57 8.77
C TRP A 38 -3.98 -0.77 9.18
N ARG A 39 -3.33 -1.91 8.92
CA ARG A 39 -3.82 -3.22 9.38
C ARG A 39 -3.89 -3.31 10.91
N ARG A 40 -2.99 -2.64 11.62
CA ARG A 40 -2.96 -2.61 13.10
C ARG A 40 -3.93 -1.60 13.70
N THR A 41 -4.14 -0.45 13.04
CA THR A 41 -4.91 0.68 13.60
C THR A 41 -6.31 0.84 12.99
N GLY A 42 -6.56 0.26 11.82
CA GLY A 42 -7.76 0.49 11.01
C GLY A 42 -7.79 1.83 10.28
N GLU A 43 -6.78 2.68 10.47
CA GLU A 43 -6.77 4.07 9.99
C GLU A 43 -5.65 4.32 8.99
N TRP A 44 -6.04 4.76 7.79
CA TRP A 44 -5.12 5.24 6.77
C TRP A 44 -4.87 6.74 6.94
N GLY A 45 -3.71 7.24 6.52
CA GLY A 45 -3.46 8.67 6.42
C GLY A 45 -2.77 9.32 7.61
N GLY A 46 -2.77 8.68 8.78
CA GLY A 46 -2.12 9.23 9.99
C GLY A 46 -0.64 8.84 10.18
N GLY A 47 -0.01 8.24 9.17
CA GLY A 47 1.32 7.66 9.28
C GLY A 47 2.40 8.53 8.63
N PRO A 48 3.68 8.23 8.88
CA PRO A 48 4.79 9.07 8.46
C PRO A 48 4.91 9.24 6.95
N PHE A 49 4.38 8.32 6.15
CA PHE A 49 4.49 8.36 4.69
C PHE A 49 3.19 8.71 3.98
N ALA A 50 2.08 8.87 4.71
CA ALA A 50 0.78 9.14 4.12
C ALA A 50 0.74 10.38 3.21
N GLY A 51 1.41 11.47 3.63
CA GLY A 51 1.53 12.68 2.81
C GLY A 51 2.31 12.43 1.52
N GLU A 52 3.46 11.76 1.63
CA GLU A 52 4.32 11.43 0.50
C GLU A 52 3.61 10.52 -0.52
N LEU A 53 2.95 9.47 -0.05
CA LEU A 53 2.17 8.57 -0.89
C LEU A 53 1.04 9.29 -1.64
N ARG A 54 0.36 10.22 -0.95
CA ARG A 54 -0.71 11.02 -1.56
C ARG A 54 -0.17 11.96 -2.63
N GLU A 55 0.95 12.62 -2.36
CA GLU A 55 1.49 13.65 -3.25
C GLU A 55 2.23 13.06 -4.45
N ARG A 56 3.08 12.06 -4.21
CA ARG A 56 4.03 11.52 -5.20
C ARG A 56 3.50 10.28 -5.90
N ALA A 57 2.81 9.40 -5.19
CA ALA A 57 2.23 8.17 -5.76
C ALA A 57 0.72 8.27 -6.04
N LYS A 58 0.06 9.37 -5.68
CA LYS A 58 -1.41 9.54 -5.82
C LYS A 58 -2.21 8.46 -5.09
N ILE A 59 -1.70 8.00 -3.95
CA ILE A 59 -2.34 7.00 -3.09
C ILE A 59 -2.87 7.69 -1.84
N GLY A 60 -4.18 7.88 -1.78
CA GLY A 60 -4.88 8.52 -0.66
C GLY A 60 -5.53 7.53 0.30
N SER A 61 -5.54 6.24 -0.02
CA SER A 61 -6.27 5.22 0.74
C SER A 61 -5.59 3.84 0.73
N ALA A 62 -5.92 3.03 1.74
CA ALA A 62 -5.48 1.62 1.80
C ALA A 62 -5.99 0.81 0.60
N LYS A 63 -7.18 1.14 0.08
CA LYS A 63 -7.75 0.47 -1.10
C LYS A 63 -6.89 0.71 -2.35
N GLU A 64 -6.45 1.94 -2.56
CA GLU A 64 -5.57 2.29 -3.68
C GLU A 64 -4.19 1.63 -3.53
N ALA A 65 -3.62 1.63 -2.32
CA ALA A 65 -2.35 0.94 -2.05
C ALA A 65 -2.45 -0.57 -2.33
N LEU A 66 -3.55 -1.22 -1.92
CA LEU A 66 -3.79 -2.64 -2.19
C LEU A 66 -3.99 -2.94 -3.69
N ALA A 67 -4.56 -2.01 -4.46
CA ALA A 67 -4.72 -2.16 -5.90
C ALA A 67 -3.37 -2.19 -6.63
N VAL A 68 -2.38 -1.45 -6.12
CA VAL A 68 -1.02 -1.38 -6.67
C VAL A 68 -0.19 -2.61 -6.30
N ILE A 69 -0.22 -3.03 -5.03
CA ILE A 69 0.62 -4.12 -4.51
C ILE A 69 0.09 -5.52 -4.91
N GLY A 70 -1.14 -5.58 -5.43
CA GLY A 70 -1.63 -6.72 -6.20
C GLY A 70 -2.06 -7.94 -5.38
N TRP A 71 -2.49 -8.97 -6.12
CA TRP A 71 -3.16 -10.18 -5.60
C TRP A 71 -2.31 -10.99 -4.60
N THR A 72 -1.01 -11.12 -4.84
CA THR A 72 -0.10 -11.90 -3.98
C THR A 72 -0.04 -11.35 -2.55
N PHE A 73 -0.12 -10.03 -2.40
CA PHE A 73 -0.09 -9.35 -1.10
C PHE A 73 -1.46 -9.24 -0.44
N ARG A 74 -2.53 -9.19 -1.23
CA ARG A 74 -3.92 -9.30 -0.74
C ARG A 74 -4.07 -10.50 0.20
N HIS A 75 -3.46 -11.64 -0.13
CA HIS A 75 -3.49 -12.87 0.68
C HIS A 75 -2.60 -12.86 1.92
N ILE A 76 -1.56 -12.01 1.98
CA ILE A 76 -0.65 -11.88 3.13
C ILE A 76 -1.24 -10.92 4.16
N LEU A 77 -1.87 -9.83 3.71
CA LEU A 77 -2.41 -8.78 4.57
C LEU A 77 -3.86 -9.03 5.00
N LEU A 78 -4.71 -9.51 4.11
CA LEU A 78 -6.10 -9.87 4.44
C LEU A 78 -6.16 -11.28 5.03
N ARG A 79 -7.19 -11.56 5.84
CA ARG A 79 -7.49 -12.93 6.25
C ARG A 79 -7.73 -13.80 5.00
N ARG A 80 -7.60 -15.13 5.14
CA ARG A 80 -7.72 -16.11 4.05
C ARG A 80 -9.01 -16.01 3.21
N ASP A 81 -10.03 -15.33 3.74
CA ASP A 81 -11.34 -15.04 3.15
C ASP A 81 -11.44 -13.65 2.45
N GLY A 82 -10.37 -12.85 2.45
CA GLY A 82 -10.33 -11.55 1.79
C GLY A 82 -11.17 -10.45 2.46
N SER A 83 -11.68 -10.70 3.67
CA SER A 83 -12.47 -9.75 4.44
C SER A 83 -11.58 -8.73 5.16
N MET A 84 -12.06 -7.48 5.23
CA MET A 84 -11.45 -6.42 6.02
C MET A 84 -11.61 -6.72 7.51
N PRO A 85 -10.58 -6.53 8.36
CA PRO A 85 -10.77 -6.61 9.80
C PRO A 85 -11.76 -5.53 10.22
N GLU A 86 -12.92 -5.95 10.71
CA GLU A 86 -13.89 -5.06 11.29
C GLU A 86 -13.30 -4.42 12.56
N ARG A 87 -13.45 -3.10 12.71
CA ARG A 87 -12.97 -2.37 13.88
C ARG A 87 -13.61 -2.98 15.13
N ARG A 88 -12.81 -3.48 16.08
CA ARG A 88 -13.30 -3.60 17.46
C ARG A 88 -13.44 -2.20 18.02
N THR A 89 -14.67 -1.71 18.06
CA THR A 89 -15.09 -0.52 18.81
C THR A 89 -15.15 -0.81 20.32
N GLU A 90 -14.20 -1.57 20.85
CA GLU A 90 -14.16 -1.99 22.25
C GLU A 90 -12.72 -1.88 22.76
N ASP A 91 -12.24 -0.65 22.86
CA ASP A 91 -11.17 -0.28 23.80
C ASP A 91 -11.18 1.24 23.98
N VAL A 92 -12.34 1.81 24.30
CA VAL A 92 -12.41 3.13 24.92
C VAL A 92 -12.34 2.87 26.43
N PRO A 93 -11.23 3.20 27.13
CA PRO A 93 -11.21 3.14 28.57
C PRO A 93 -12.24 4.16 29.08
N SER A 94 -13.34 3.66 29.65
CA SER A 94 -14.28 4.48 30.40
C SER A 94 -13.57 4.96 31.66
N TYR A 95 -12.91 6.11 31.58
CA TYR A 95 -12.49 6.82 32.78
C TYR A 95 -13.73 7.27 33.53
N GLY A 96 -14.04 6.58 34.62
CA GLY A 96 -15.12 6.92 35.53
C GLY A 96 -14.99 8.37 35.97
N THR A 97 -16.10 9.12 35.88
CA THR A 97 -16.21 10.46 36.42
C THR A 97 -16.36 10.35 37.94
N PHE A 98 -15.67 11.23 38.67
CA PHE A 98 -15.60 11.33 40.12
C PHE A 98 -16.98 11.40 40.81
#